data_AF-A0A915MH00-F1
#
_entry.id   AF-A0A915MH00-F1
#
_cell.length_a   1.000
_cell.length_b   1.000
_cell.length_c   1.000
_cell.angle_alpha   90.00
_cell.angle_beta   90.00
_cell.angle_gamma   90.00
#
_symmetry.space_group_name_H-M   'P 1'
#
loop_
_entity.id
_entity.type
_entity.pdbx_description
1 polymer ?
#
loop_
_entity_poly.entity_id
_entity_poly.type
_entity_poly.pdbx_seq_one_letter_code
_entity_poly.pdbx_strand_id
1 'polypeptide(L)' 'VEKAKRALSVQHQVKMEVESLIDGIDFSETLTRAKFEELNMDLFRGTLKPVQKVLEDADFFNGKEPSRGINP' A
#
# COMPACT_ATOMS: atom_id res chain seq x y z
N VAL A 1 -11.63 7.94 -5.87
CA VAL A 1 -10.44 7.38 -5.17
C VAL A 1 -10.33 5.86 -5.32
N GLU A 2 -11.32 5.04 -4.93
CA GLU A 2 -11.22 3.56 -4.99
C GLU A 2 -10.90 2.99 -6.39
N LYS A 3 -11.49 3.56 -7.45
CA LYS A 3 -11.20 3.17 -8.84
C LYS A 3 -9.71 3.31 -9.19
N ALA A 4 -9.08 4.39 -8.76
CA ALA A 4 -7.66 4.65 -8.99
C ALA A 4 -6.79 3.64 -8.24
N LYS A 5 -7.11 3.34 -6.97
CA LYS A 5 -6.43 2.30 -6.19
C LYS A 5 -6.48 0.94 -6.91
N ARG A 6 -7.68 0.53 -7.36
CA ARG A 6 -7.89 -0.75 -8.06
C ARG A 6 -7.11 -0.81 -9.38
N ALA A 7 -7.05 0.29 -10.12
CA ALA A 7 -6.25 0.38 -11.35
C ALA A 7 -4.75 0.27 -11.05
N LEU A 8 -4.26 0.95 -10.00
CA LEU A 8 -2.84 0.93 -9.62
C LEU A 8 -2.35 -0.43 -9.12
N SER A 9 -3.25 -1.31 -8.68
CA SER A 9 -2.91 -2.71 -8.39
C SER A 9 -2.43 -3.48 -9.64
N VAL A 10 -2.73 -3.00 -10.86
CA VAL A 10 -2.34 -3.65 -12.13
C VAL A 10 -1.47 -2.73 -12.99
N GLN A 11 -1.76 -1.43 -13.02
CA GLN A 11 -1.10 -0.42 -13.84
C GLN A 11 -0.07 0.41 -13.04
N HIS A 12 0.94 0.97 -13.72
CA HIS A 12 1.96 1.82 -13.08
C HIS A 12 1.49 3.25 -12.82
N GLN A 13 0.45 3.72 -13.48
CA GLN A 13 -0.14 5.04 -13.29
C GLN A 13 -1.61 5.04 -13.70
N VAL A 14 -2.37 6.00 -13.19
CA VAL A 14 -3.78 6.23 -13.55
C VAL A 14 -4.07 7.74 -13.57
N LYS A 15 -4.82 8.19 -14.57
CA LYS A 15 -5.31 9.57 -14.61
C LYS A 15 -6.61 9.67 -13.80
N MET A 16 -6.65 10.62 -12.87
CA MET A 16 -7.81 10.92 -12.04
C MET A 16 -8.45 12.21 -12.55
N GLU A 17 -9.72 12.12 -12.92
CA GLU A 17 -10.50 13.23 -13.47
C GLU A 17 -11.79 13.39 -12.67
N VAL A 18 -12.09 14.62 -12.24
CA VAL A 18 -13.33 14.99 -11.57
C VAL A 18 -13.75 16.36 -12.08
N GLU A 19 -14.94 16.44 -12.68
CA GLU A 19 -15.51 17.71 -13.17
C GLU A 19 -15.99 18.57 -12.00
N SER A 20 -15.77 19.90 -12.10
CA SER A 20 -16.21 20.90 -11.14
C SER A 20 -15.96 20.50 -9.67
N LEU A 21 -14.74 20.07 -9.36
CA LEU A 21 -14.35 19.60 -8.02
C LEU A 21 -14.53 20.70 -6.96
N ILE A 22 -14.21 21.96 -7.30
CA ILE A 22 -14.43 23.12 -6.43
C ILE A 22 -14.71 24.37 -7.27
N ASP A 23 -15.79 25.09 -6.98
CA ASP A 23 -16.17 26.35 -7.64
C ASP A 23 -16.14 26.32 -9.18
N GLY A 24 -16.56 25.20 -9.79
CA GLY A 24 -16.54 25.03 -11.24
C GLY A 24 -15.18 24.65 -11.84
N ILE A 25 -14.16 24.43 -11.01
CA ILE A 25 -12.81 24.04 -11.43
C ILE A 25 -12.70 22.52 -11.52
N ASP A 26 -12.31 22.02 -12.69
CA ASP A 26 -12.03 20.61 -12.91
C ASP A 26 -10.72 20.17 -12.27
N PHE A 27 -10.68 18.93 -11.82
CA PHE A 27 -9.47 18.27 -11.34
C PHE A 27 -9.02 17.23 -12.36
N SER A 28 -7.74 17.28 -12.75
CA SER A 28 -7.15 16.32 -13.68
C SER A 28 -5.68 16.11 -13.33
N GLU A 29 -5.38 14.99 -12.66
CA GLU A 29 -4.02 14.68 -12.20
C GLU A 29 -3.66 13.21 -12.44
N THR A 30 -2.37 12.93 -12.58
CA THR A 30 -1.88 11.54 -12.73
C THR A 30 -1.31 11.05 -11.41
N LEU A 31 -1.85 9.94 -10.89
CA LEU A 31 -1.29 9.23 -9.75
C LEU A 31 -0.47 8.04 -10.22
N THR A 32 0.78 7.95 -9.77
CA THR A 32 1.65 6.79 -10.05
C THR A 32 1.59 5.77 -8.94
N ARG A 33 1.88 4.50 -9.27
CA ARG A 33 2.00 3.41 -8.29
C ARG A 33 3.07 3.73 -7.26
N ALA A 34 4.23 4.21 -7.68
CA ALA A 34 5.32 4.59 -6.78
C ALA A 34 4.87 5.65 -5.77
N LYS A 35 4.14 6.69 -6.21
CA LYS A 35 3.64 7.71 -5.29
C LYS A 35 2.57 7.16 -4.35
N PHE A 36 1.68 6.29 -4.84
CA PHE A 36 0.70 5.61 -4.01
C PHE A 36 1.37 4.73 -2.94
N GLU A 37 2.41 3.98 -3.30
CA GLU A 37 3.17 3.16 -2.36
C GLU A 37 3.90 4.01 -1.32
N GLU A 38 4.56 5.09 -1.73
CA GLU A 38 5.21 6.03 -0.83
C GLU A 38 4.22 6.59 0.22
N LEU A 39 3.03 7.02 -0.22
CA LEU A 39 2.00 7.59 0.66
C LEU A 39 1.42 6.60 1.67
N ASN A 40 1.51 5.28 1.41
CA ASN A 40 0.92 4.24 2.25
C ASN A 40 1.96 3.30 2.85
N MET A 41 3.26 3.63 2.74
CA MET A 41 4.36 2.71 3.07
C MET A 41 4.36 2.31 4.55
N ASP A 42 4.02 3.24 5.43
CA ASP A 42 3.89 3.02 6.87
C ASP A 42 2.73 2.04 7.19
N LEU A 43 1.58 2.22 6.54
CA LEU A 43 0.43 1.32 6.66
C LEU A 43 0.76 -0.08 6.14
N PHE A 44 1.42 -0.18 4.98
CA PHE A 44 1.84 -1.46 4.39
C PHE A 44 2.81 -2.20 5.31
N ARG A 45 3.80 -1.50 5.88
CA ARG A 45 4.70 -2.08 6.89
C ARG A 45 3.95 -2.48 8.17
N GLY A 46 2.93 -1.72 8.56
CA GLY A 46 2.05 -2.04 9.69
C GLY A 46 1.39 -3.42 9.55
N THR A 47 1.11 -3.88 8.32
CA THR A 47 0.50 -5.18 8.08
C THR A 47 1.40 -6.37 8.44
N LEU A 48 2.72 -6.15 8.55
CA LEU A 48 3.68 -7.19 8.92
C LEU A 48 3.67 -7.50 10.43
N LYS A 49 3.26 -6.55 11.27
CA LYS A 49 3.20 -6.74 12.74
C LYS A 49 2.33 -7.93 13.16
N PRO A 50 1.06 -8.06 12.70
CA PRO A 50 0.25 -9.22 13.05
C PRO A 50 0.80 -10.52 12.47
N VAL A 51 1.43 -10.48 11.28
CA VAL A 51 2.08 -11.67 10.68
C VAL A 51 3.24 -12.15 11.54
N GLN A 52 4.09 -11.23 12.01
CA GLN A 52 5.18 -11.55 12.91
C GLN A 52 4.65 -12.18 14.22
N LYS A 53 3.62 -11.57 14.81
CA LYS A 53 3.03 -12.06 16.05
C LYS A 53 2.51 -13.50 15.92
N VAL A 54 1.79 -13.82 14.85
CA VAL A 54 1.25 -15.19 14.70
C VAL A 54 2.34 -16.24 14.46
N LEU A 55 3.47 -15.85 13.85
CA LEU A 55 4.62 -16.74 13.68
C LEU A 55 5.34 -16.99 15.02
N GLU A 56 5.45 -15.96 15.87
CA GLU A 56 5.95 -16.08 17.25
C GLU A 56 5.02 -16.96 18.11
N ASP A 57 3.71 -16.70 18.05
CA ASP A 57 2.70 -17.47 18.80
C ASP A 57 2.67 -18.96 18.40
N ALA A 58 3.05 -19.28 17.15
CA ALA A 58 3.12 -20.64 16.64
C ALA A 58 4.46 -21.36 16.92
N ASP A 59 5.41 -20.71 17.61
CA ASP A 59 6.81 -21.14 17.75
C ASP A 59 7.43 -21.58 16.41
N PHE A 60 7.04 -20.89 15.33
CA PHE A 60 7.36 -21.34 13.97
C PHE A 60 8.87 -21.38 13.71
N PHE A 61 9.62 -20.51 14.38
CA PHE A 61 11.07 -20.42 14.24
C PHE A 61 11.84 -21.33 15.22
N ASN A 62 11.17 -22.13 16.06
CA ASN A 62 11.79 -23.04 17.05
C ASN A 62 12.91 -22.34 17.83
N GLY A 63 12.63 -21.14 18.36
CA GLY A 63 13.59 -20.32 19.11
C GLY A 63 14.72 -19.65 18.30
N LYS A 64 14.71 -19.70 16.96
CA LYS A 64 15.66 -18.95 16.11
C LYS A 64 15.10 -17.56 15.79
N GLU A 65 15.93 -16.53 15.85
CA GLU A 65 15.48 -15.22 15.38
C GLU A 65 15.17 -15.24 13.88
N PRO A 66 14.07 -14.63 13.43
CA PRO A 66 13.79 -14.45 12.01
C PRO A 66 14.96 -13.69 11.37
N SER A 67 15.58 -14.27 10.35
CA SER A 67 16.63 -13.56 9.61
C SER A 67 16.05 -12.27 9.04
N ARG A 68 16.79 -11.15 9.09
CA ARG A 68 16.35 -9.82 8.60
C ARG A 68 15.90 -9.80 7.12
N GLY A 69 16.15 -10.86 6.38
CA GLY A 69 15.69 -11.07 5.00
C GLY A 69 14.34 -11.78 4.88
N ILE A 70 13.78 -12.32 5.98
CA ILE A 70 12.40 -12.79 6.06
C ILE A 70 11.54 -11.56 6.32
N ASN A 71 11.37 -10.77 5.26
CA ASN A 71 10.03 -10.28 5.04
C ASN A 71 9.19 -11.53 4.72
N PRO A 72 7.99 -11.71 5.27
CA PRO A 72 6.99 -12.51 4.56
C PRO A 72 6.94 -12.12 3.08
#